data_AF-A0A7W2T856-F1
#
_entry.id   AF-A0A7W2T856-F1
#
_cell.length_a   1.000
_cell.length_b   1.000
_cell.length_c   1.000
_cell.angle_alpha   90.00
_cell.angle_beta   90.00
_cell.angle_gamma   90.00
#
_symmetry.space_group_name_H-M   'P 1'
#
loop_
_entity.id
_entity.type
_entity.pdbx_description
1 polymer ?
#
loop_
_entity_poly.entity_id
_entity_poly.type
_entity_poly.pdbx_seq_one_letter_code
_entity_poly.pdbx_strand_id
1 'polypeptide(L)'
;MNISTSKLNSALELYLSAFQWQEPHNGKSLGYRIHKLIFQLMNSHFENISVYTDIQIIVKELDGFIRQLKAEFNCIHVDLDSLEYPNFVAKLEALKPHSILDEYHALTIELSKLMLFRIVNSDEQNSIEKRYRELIMSLVHEYSPTKKINPLFNDKKVSKSKTDIQALIKQQIDITIDH
;
A
#
# COMPACT_ATOMS: atom_id res chain seq x y z
N MET A 1 9.91 -19.56 1.09
CA MET A 1 8.62 -20.29 1.17
C MET A 1 7.92 -20.10 -0.16
N ASN A 2 7.49 -21.14 -0.86
CA ASN A 2 6.82 -20.99 -2.16
C ASN A 2 5.30 -20.98 -1.92
N ILE A 3 4.69 -19.80 -1.89
CA ILE A 3 3.25 -19.60 -1.65
C ILE A 3 2.57 -19.39 -3.00
N SER A 4 1.47 -20.10 -3.24
CA SER A 4 0.69 -19.89 -4.46
C SER A 4 0.04 -18.51 -4.43
N THR A 5 -0.01 -17.85 -5.59
CA THR A 5 -0.67 -16.54 -5.76
C THR A 5 -2.11 -16.55 -5.25
N SER A 6 -2.84 -17.66 -5.42
CA SER A 6 -4.20 -17.81 -4.89
C SER A 6 -4.26 -17.72 -3.36
N LYS A 7 -3.34 -18.39 -2.65
CA LYS A 7 -3.29 -18.36 -1.18
C LYS A 7 -2.87 -16.99 -0.67
N LEU A 8 -1.94 -16.34 -1.38
CA LEU A 8 -1.52 -14.97 -1.10
C LEU A 8 -2.72 -14.02 -1.21
N ASN A 9 -3.41 -14.01 -2.35
CA ASN A 9 -4.55 -13.11 -2.57
C ASN A 9 -5.65 -13.32 -1.53
N SER A 10 -6.02 -14.56 -1.24
CA SER A 10 -7.00 -14.85 -0.19
C SER A 10 -6.57 -14.35 1.20
N ALA A 11 -5.29 -14.46 1.54
CA ALA A 11 -4.79 -13.93 2.81
C ALA A 11 -4.86 -12.40 2.88
N LEU A 12 -4.55 -11.70 1.78
CA LEU A 12 -4.66 -10.23 1.69
C LEU A 12 -6.12 -9.78 1.82
N GLU A 13 -7.03 -10.39 1.07
CA GLU A 13 -8.47 -10.07 1.07
C GLU A 13 -9.12 -10.30 2.45
N LEU A 14 -8.82 -11.45 3.08
CA LEU A 14 -9.32 -11.76 4.42
C LEU A 14 -8.79 -10.77 5.45
N TYR A 15 -7.52 -10.37 5.35
CA TYR A 15 -6.94 -9.42 6.28
C TYR A 15 -7.52 -8.01 6.11
N LEU A 16 -7.68 -7.51 4.87
CA LEU A 16 -8.36 -6.24 4.61
C LEU A 16 -9.78 -6.24 5.18
N SER A 17 -10.53 -7.31 4.93
CA SER A 17 -11.89 -7.45 5.45
C SER A 17 -11.89 -7.43 6.98
N ALA A 18 -11.05 -8.25 7.61
CA ALA A 18 -10.94 -8.33 9.07
C ALA A 18 -10.57 -6.99 9.72
N PHE A 19 -9.64 -6.24 9.11
CA PHE A 19 -9.26 -4.91 9.55
C PHE A 19 -10.43 -3.92 9.44
N GLN A 20 -11.15 -3.95 8.32
CA GLN A 20 -12.33 -3.10 8.09
C GLN A 20 -13.44 -3.39 9.11
N TRP A 21 -13.65 -4.64 9.51
CA TRP A 21 -14.61 -5.01 10.56
C TRP A 21 -14.30 -4.42 11.94
N GLN A 22 -13.05 -4.02 12.19
CA GLN A 22 -12.66 -3.36 13.45
C GLN A 22 -12.84 -1.84 13.44
N GLU A 23 -13.47 -1.28 12.40
CA GLU A 23 -13.70 0.16 12.27
C GLU A 23 -14.43 0.75 13.50
N PRO A 24 -13.94 1.88 14.06
CA PRO A 24 -14.63 2.56 15.14
C PRO A 24 -16.00 3.13 14.70
N HIS A 25 -17.03 2.94 15.52
CA HIS A 25 -18.40 3.39 15.18
C HIS A 25 -18.57 4.92 15.09
N ASN A 26 -17.76 5.69 15.83
CA ASN A 26 -17.87 7.15 15.83
C ASN A 26 -17.03 7.75 14.69
N GLY A 27 -17.69 8.09 13.58
CA GLY A 27 -17.09 8.70 12.39
C GLY A 27 -16.36 10.04 12.63
N LYS A 28 -16.60 10.71 13.76
CA LYS A 28 -15.91 11.95 14.15
C LYS A 28 -14.76 11.72 15.13
N SER A 29 -14.55 10.49 15.59
CA SER A 29 -13.45 10.19 16.51
C SER A 29 -12.09 10.21 15.78
N LEU A 30 -11.04 10.57 16.51
CA LEU A 30 -9.67 10.46 16.02
C LEU A 30 -9.34 9.01 15.60
N GLY A 31 -9.75 8.03 16.40
CA GLY A 31 -9.57 6.62 16.10
C GLY A 31 -10.17 6.21 14.75
N TYR A 32 -11.37 6.69 14.41
CA TYR A 32 -11.97 6.44 13.10
C TYR A 32 -11.15 7.04 11.95
N ARG A 33 -10.69 8.29 12.10
CA ARG A 33 -9.89 8.96 11.06
C ARG A 33 -8.55 8.27 10.83
N ILE A 34 -7.87 7.86 11.91
CA ILE A 34 -6.63 7.08 11.85
C ILE A 34 -6.88 5.72 11.19
N HIS A 35 -7.91 4.98 11.64
CA HIS A 35 -8.27 3.68 11.07
C HIS A 35 -8.53 3.78 9.56
N LYS A 36 -9.30 4.78 9.12
CA LYS A 36 -9.55 5.01 7.69
C LYS A 36 -8.28 5.30 6.91
N LEU A 37 -7.39 6.14 7.45
CA LEU A 37 -6.15 6.52 6.79
C LEU A 37 -5.21 5.32 6.64
N ILE A 38 -5.10 4.50 7.67
CA ILE A 38 -4.32 3.25 7.64
C ILE A 38 -4.95 2.24 6.69
N PHE A 39 -6.28 2.12 6.67
CA PHE A 39 -6.96 1.25 5.71
C PHE A 39 -6.68 1.67 4.26
N GLN A 40 -6.63 2.97 3.97
CA GLN A 40 -6.25 3.48 2.65
C GLN A 40 -4.81 3.09 2.27
N LEU A 41 -3.86 3.24 3.19
CA LEU A 41 -2.48 2.78 3.01
C LEU A 41 -2.42 1.28 2.73
N MET A 42 -3.13 0.47 3.53
CA MET A 42 -3.18 -0.98 3.35
C MET A 42 -3.71 -1.40 1.98
N ASN A 43 -4.81 -0.79 1.53
CA ASN A 43 -5.34 -1.10 0.19
C ASN A 43 -4.30 -0.78 -0.89
N SER A 44 -3.66 0.40 -0.82
CA SER A 44 -2.67 0.80 -1.80
C SER A 44 -1.44 -0.13 -1.82
N HIS A 45 -0.97 -0.57 -0.67
CA HIS A 45 0.07 -1.60 -0.60
C HIS A 45 -0.38 -2.90 -1.29
N PHE A 46 -1.58 -3.38 -0.96
CA PHE A 46 -2.03 -4.71 -1.39
C PHE A 46 -2.42 -4.78 -2.86
N GLU A 47 -2.82 -3.66 -3.47
CA GLU A 47 -3.08 -3.57 -4.91
C GLU A 47 -1.86 -3.92 -5.78
N ASN A 48 -0.64 -3.78 -5.24
CA ASN A 48 0.60 -4.05 -5.97
C ASN A 48 1.24 -5.40 -5.63
N ILE A 49 0.69 -6.14 -4.67
CA ILE A 49 1.26 -7.42 -4.25
C ILE A 49 0.88 -8.50 -5.26
N SER A 50 1.88 -9.07 -5.92
CA SER A 50 1.74 -10.22 -6.83
C SER A 50 2.43 -11.47 -6.30
N VAL A 51 3.47 -11.29 -5.48
CA VAL A 51 4.29 -12.37 -4.92
C VAL A 51 4.65 -12.09 -3.47
N TYR A 52 5.07 -13.14 -2.75
CA TYR A 52 5.43 -13.04 -1.34
C TYR A 52 6.56 -12.04 -1.06
N THR A 53 7.53 -11.89 -1.98
CA THR A 53 8.62 -10.92 -1.83
C THR A 53 8.13 -9.48 -1.80
N ASP A 54 6.98 -9.18 -2.42
CA ASP A 54 6.41 -7.82 -2.41
C ASP A 54 5.94 -7.45 -0.99
N ILE A 55 5.39 -8.41 -0.23
CA ILE A 55 5.06 -8.19 1.19
C ILE A 55 6.32 -7.82 1.97
N GLN A 56 7.43 -8.54 1.75
CA GLN A 56 8.67 -8.30 2.49
C GLN A 56 9.26 -6.92 2.18
N ILE A 57 9.09 -6.43 0.96
CA ILE A 57 9.51 -5.08 0.54
C ILE A 57 8.65 -4.04 1.28
N ILE A 58 7.32 -4.18 1.20
CA ILE A 58 6.37 -3.28 1.86
C ILE A 58 6.57 -3.24 3.37
N VAL A 59 6.85 -4.38 4.01
CA VAL A 59 7.15 -4.45 5.45
C VAL A 59 8.37 -3.59 5.79
N LYS A 60 9.46 -3.70 5.03
CA LYS A 60 10.67 -2.90 5.26
C LYS A 60 10.42 -1.41 5.04
N GLU A 61 9.63 -1.07 4.03
CA GLU A 61 9.26 0.32 3.72
C GLU A 61 8.38 0.92 4.82
N LEU A 62 7.39 0.16 5.31
CA LEU A 62 6.52 0.58 6.41
C LEU A 62 7.30 0.74 7.72
N ASP A 63 8.19 -0.18 8.04
CA ASP A 63 9.09 -0.08 9.20
C ASP A 63 10.03 1.13 9.10
N GLY A 64 10.62 1.37 7.93
CA GLY A 64 11.40 2.57 7.63
C GLY A 64 10.59 3.86 7.84
N PHE A 65 9.35 3.86 7.36
CA PHE A 65 8.43 4.98 7.53
C PHE A 65 8.07 5.23 9.00
N ILE A 66 7.76 4.18 9.78
CA ILE A 66 7.47 4.31 11.21
C ILE A 66 8.67 4.88 11.96
N ARG A 67 9.89 4.44 11.65
CA ARG A 67 11.12 5.03 12.22
C ARG A 67 11.27 6.50 11.87
N GLN A 68 11.00 6.89 10.63
CA GLN A 68 11.03 8.28 10.20
C GLN A 68 10.01 9.12 10.98
N LEU A 69 8.78 8.63 11.13
CA LEU A 69 7.74 9.30 11.91
C LEU A 69 8.14 9.45 13.39
N LYS A 70 8.70 8.39 13.99
CA LYS A 70 9.22 8.44 15.36
C LYS A 70 10.31 9.50 15.50
N ALA A 71 11.21 9.65 14.53
CA ALA A 71 12.23 10.69 14.54
C ALA A 71 11.63 12.09 14.36
N GLU A 72 10.77 12.29 13.35
CA GLU A 72 10.12 13.57 13.03
C GLU A 72 9.32 14.11 14.23
N PHE A 73 8.63 13.24 14.94
CA PHE A 73 7.80 13.61 16.09
C PHE A 73 8.47 13.41 17.45
N ASN A 74 9.78 13.17 17.48
CA ASN A 74 10.57 12.98 18.70
C ASN A 74 9.99 11.90 19.66
N CYS A 75 9.57 10.77 19.10
CA CYS A 75 8.95 9.64 19.78
C CYS A 75 9.83 8.36 19.77
N ILE A 76 11.13 8.47 19.45
CA ILE A 76 12.04 7.32 19.27
C ILE A 76 12.10 6.43 20.54
N HIS A 77 12.08 7.04 21.72
CA HIS A 77 12.23 6.36 23.00
C HIS A 77 10.90 6.07 23.72
N VAL A 78 9.78 6.35 23.06
CA VAL A 78 8.46 6.14 23.67
C VAL A 78 8.10 4.66 23.57
N ASP A 79 7.86 4.04 24.72
CA ASP A 79 7.26 2.71 24.80
C ASP A 79 5.75 2.81 24.60
N LEU A 80 5.32 2.59 23.36
CA LEU A 80 3.92 2.63 22.97
C LEU A 80 3.10 1.52 23.66
N ASP A 81 3.70 0.38 24.00
CA ASP A 81 2.94 -0.76 24.56
C ASP A 81 2.55 -0.55 26.04
N SER A 82 3.22 0.39 26.71
CA SER A 82 2.90 0.77 28.09
C SER A 82 1.65 1.64 28.24
N LEU A 83 1.03 2.06 27.13
CA LEU A 83 -0.04 3.06 27.08
C LEU A 83 -1.43 2.44 26.87
N GLU A 84 -2.45 3.14 27.35
CA GLU A 84 -3.85 2.78 27.09
C GLU A 84 -4.33 3.36 25.76
N TYR A 85 -4.96 2.52 24.93
CA TYR A 85 -5.51 2.91 23.64
C TYR A 85 -7.02 2.69 23.54
N PRO A 86 -7.70 3.40 22.63
CA PRO A 86 -9.10 3.12 22.33
C PRO A 86 -9.32 1.66 21.94
N ASN A 87 -10.48 1.11 22.31
CA ASN A 87 -10.83 -0.32 22.17
C ASN A 87 -10.63 -0.92 20.76
N PHE A 88 -10.65 -0.11 19.70
CA PHE A 88 -10.37 -0.65 18.36
C PHE A 88 -8.93 -1.15 18.20
N VAL A 89 -7.96 -0.57 18.91
CA VAL A 89 -6.57 -1.05 18.89
C VAL A 89 -6.48 -2.42 19.53
N ALA A 90 -7.10 -2.63 20.70
CA ALA A 90 -7.17 -3.94 21.33
C ALA A 90 -7.86 -5.00 20.45
N LYS A 91 -8.88 -4.60 19.69
CA LYS A 91 -9.52 -5.47 18.69
C LYS A 91 -8.60 -5.82 17.54
N LEU A 92 -7.79 -4.86 17.06
CA LEU A 92 -6.78 -5.10 16.04
C LEU A 92 -5.70 -6.06 16.55
N GLU A 93 -5.17 -5.85 17.76
CA GLU A 93 -4.17 -6.72 18.40
C GLU A 93 -4.67 -8.17 18.61
N ALA A 94 -5.99 -8.34 18.82
CA ALA A 94 -6.59 -9.65 18.95
C ALA A 94 -6.74 -10.38 17.60
N LEU A 95 -6.54 -9.71 16.47
CA LEU A 95 -6.58 -10.35 15.17
C LEU A 95 -5.41 -11.32 15.01
N LYS A 96 -5.68 -12.46 14.36
CA LYS A 96 -4.68 -13.46 14.02
C LYS A 96 -4.61 -13.56 12.50
N PRO A 97 -3.81 -12.70 11.84
CA PRO A 97 -3.68 -12.75 10.39
C PRO A 97 -2.99 -14.05 9.95
N HIS A 98 -2.99 -14.31 8.65
CA HIS A 98 -2.14 -15.37 8.10
C HIS A 98 -0.68 -15.02 8.36
N SER A 99 0.16 -16.01 8.66
CA SER A 99 1.56 -15.81 9.09
C SER A 99 2.47 -15.03 8.14
N ILE A 100 2.02 -14.81 6.89
CA ILE A 100 2.76 -14.00 5.92
C ILE A 100 2.62 -12.50 6.19
N LEU A 101 1.60 -12.13 6.98
CA LEU A 101 1.23 -10.77 7.33
C LEU A 101 1.51 -10.44 8.79
N ASP A 102 2.11 -11.35 9.58
CA ASP A 102 2.34 -11.13 11.02
C ASP A 102 3.14 -9.84 11.27
N GLU A 103 4.24 -9.67 10.54
CA GLU A 103 5.10 -8.48 10.66
C GLU A 103 4.40 -7.22 10.14
N TYR A 104 3.72 -7.32 8.99
CA TYR A 104 2.92 -6.22 8.44
C TYR A 104 1.82 -5.77 9.42
N HIS A 105 1.18 -6.72 10.09
CA HIS A 105 0.13 -6.49 11.08
C HIS A 105 0.67 -5.80 12.33
N ALA A 106 1.82 -6.26 12.85
CA ALA A 106 2.49 -5.63 13.98
C ALA A 106 2.82 -4.16 13.68
N LEU A 107 3.40 -3.88 12.50
CA LEU A 107 3.71 -2.51 12.07
C LEU A 107 2.45 -1.66 11.87
N THR A 108 1.34 -2.25 11.40
CA THR A 108 0.04 -1.56 11.27
C THR A 108 -0.49 -1.12 12.63
N ILE A 109 -0.38 -1.98 13.65
CA ILE A 109 -0.76 -1.65 15.03
C ILE A 109 0.17 -0.58 15.58
N GLU A 110 1.49 -0.71 15.39
CA GLU A 110 2.48 0.26 15.84
C GLU A 110 2.23 1.65 15.23
N LEU A 111 1.95 1.73 13.93
CA LEU A 111 1.57 2.97 13.26
C LEU A 111 0.30 3.58 13.87
N SER A 112 -0.72 2.76 14.13
CA SER A 112 -1.97 3.19 14.78
C SER A 112 -1.69 3.81 16.15
N LYS A 113 -0.90 3.12 16.97
CA LYS A 113 -0.50 3.54 18.30
C LYS A 113 0.32 4.83 18.28
N LEU A 114 1.30 4.93 17.38
CA LEU A 114 2.17 6.10 17.22
C LEU A 114 1.35 7.34 16.87
N MET A 115 0.44 7.22 15.89
CA MET A 115 -0.43 8.31 15.48
C MET A 115 -1.35 8.76 16.61
N LEU A 116 -2.02 7.81 17.29
CA LEU A 116 -2.89 8.10 18.43
C LEU A 116 -2.12 8.80 19.55
N PHE A 117 -1.00 8.21 19.97
CA PHE A 117 -0.14 8.76 21.01
C PHE A 117 0.26 10.19 20.68
N ARG A 118 0.82 10.41 19.48
CA ARG A 118 1.39 11.71 19.14
C ARG A 118 0.34 12.79 18.98
N ILE A 119 -0.83 12.47 18.41
CA ILE A 119 -1.91 13.46 18.22
C ILE A 119 -2.54 13.81 19.57
N VAL A 120 -2.83 12.83 20.43
CA VAL A 120 -3.48 13.09 21.73
C VAL A 120 -2.57 13.90 22.67
N ASN A 121 -1.26 13.67 22.62
CA ASN A 121 -0.28 14.33 23.49
C ASN A 121 0.34 15.61 22.88
N SER A 122 -0.31 16.20 21.88
CA SER A 122 0.12 17.46 21.26
C SER A 122 -0.87 18.58 21.56
N ASP A 123 -0.36 19.79 21.83
CA ASP A 123 -1.20 20.99 21.91
C ASP A 123 -1.73 21.39 20.52
N GLU A 124 -1.04 20.97 19.46
CA GLU A 124 -1.39 21.26 18.06
C GLU A 124 -1.98 20.03 17.34
N GLN A 125 -2.98 19.37 17.95
CA GLN A 125 -3.54 18.10 17.46
C GLN A 125 -3.90 18.12 15.96
N ASN A 126 -4.58 19.17 15.51
CA ASN A 126 -5.00 19.32 14.11
C ASN A 126 -3.81 19.44 13.15
N SER A 127 -2.74 20.13 13.57
CA SER A 127 -1.52 20.31 12.76
C SER A 127 -0.80 18.98 12.57
N ILE A 128 -0.62 18.24 13.67
CA ILE A 128 0.00 16.91 13.67
C ILE A 128 -0.84 15.91 12.88
N GLU A 129 -2.17 15.89 13.07
CA GLU A 129 -3.06 15.01 12.32
C GLU A 129 -2.97 15.29 10.82
N LYS A 130 -2.98 16.56 10.43
CA LYS A 130 -2.80 16.96 9.02
C LYS A 130 -1.45 16.51 8.48
N ARG A 131 -0.37 16.65 9.26
CA ARG A 131 0.98 16.22 8.86
C ARG A 131 1.06 14.71 8.64
N TYR A 132 0.51 13.91 9.55
CA TYR A 132 0.40 12.45 9.35
C TYR A 132 -0.38 12.11 8.09
N ARG A 133 -1.50 12.80 7.86
CA ARG A 133 -2.30 12.61 6.64
C ARG A 133 -1.49 12.91 5.38
N GLU A 134 -0.75 14.00 5.34
CA GLU A 134 0.10 14.35 4.20
C GLU A 134 1.16 13.26 3.93
N LEU A 135 1.85 12.80 4.97
CA LEU A 135 2.88 11.78 4.87
C LEU A 135 2.32 10.43 4.40
N ILE A 136 1.22 9.96 4.99
CA ILE A 136 0.58 8.71 4.59
C ILE A 136 -0.01 8.82 3.18
N MET A 137 -0.63 9.95 2.83
CA MET A 137 -1.16 10.13 1.48
C MET A 137 -0.06 10.21 0.42
N SER A 138 1.15 10.69 0.77
CA SER A 138 2.31 10.62 -0.10
C SER A 138 2.69 9.17 -0.40
N LEU A 139 2.74 8.31 0.62
CA LEU A 139 2.97 6.87 0.43
C LEU A 139 1.86 6.24 -0.40
N VAL A 140 0.59 6.49 -0.07
CA VAL A 140 -0.55 5.99 -0.86
C VAL A 140 -0.40 6.39 -2.32
N HIS A 141 0.08 7.60 -2.63
CA HIS A 141 0.28 8.01 -4.02
C HIS A 141 1.43 7.27 -4.71
N GLU A 142 2.51 6.98 -3.98
CA GLU A 142 3.66 6.20 -4.47
C GLU A 142 3.27 4.76 -4.82
N TYR A 143 2.41 4.13 -4.00
CA TYR A 143 1.86 2.80 -4.26
C TYR A 143 0.55 2.83 -5.05
N SER A 144 -0.01 3.98 -5.41
CA SER A 144 -1.17 3.98 -6.29
C SER A 144 -0.69 3.55 -7.67
N PRO A 145 -1.31 2.54 -8.32
CA PRO A 145 -0.94 2.18 -9.67
C PRO A 145 -1.00 3.45 -10.53
N THR A 146 0.14 3.83 -11.11
CA THR A 146 0.19 4.94 -12.05
C THR A 146 -0.89 4.66 -13.08
N LYS A 147 -1.91 5.52 -13.15
CA LYS A 147 -2.93 5.43 -14.20
C LYS A 147 -2.16 5.19 -15.48
N LYS A 148 -2.39 4.03 -16.12
CA LYS A 148 -1.85 3.76 -17.45
C LYS A 148 -2.06 5.04 -18.24
N ILE A 149 -0.98 5.74 -18.56
CA ILE A 149 -1.02 6.73 -19.61
C ILE A 149 -1.40 5.86 -20.79
N ASN A 150 -2.68 5.87 -21.18
CA ASN A 150 -3.08 5.33 -22.47
C ASN A 150 -2.10 5.98 -23.42
N PRO A 151 -1.25 5.22 -24.13
CA PRO A 151 -0.38 5.83 -25.10
C PRO A 151 -1.31 6.64 -26.00
N LEU A 152 -1.04 7.94 -26.11
CA LEU A 152 -1.68 8.84 -27.07
C LEU A 152 -1.23 8.41 -28.48
N PHE A 153 -1.52 7.18 -28.88
CA PHE A 153 -1.73 6.89 -30.28
C PHE A 153 -3.05 7.55 -30.63
N ASN A 154 -2.95 8.83 -30.98
CA ASN A 154 -3.84 9.39 -31.97
C ASN A 154 -3.74 8.46 -33.17
N ASP A 155 -4.78 7.65 -33.39
CA ASP A 155 -5.09 7.10 -34.70
C ASP A 155 -5.30 8.29 -35.66
N LYS A 156 -4.20 8.88 -36.11
CA LYS A 156 -4.19 9.54 -37.40
C LYS A 156 -4.58 8.45 -38.37
N LYS A 157 -5.78 8.58 -38.93
CA LYS A 157 -6.24 7.86 -40.12
C LYS A 157 -5.13 7.92 -41.17
N VAL A 158 -4.26 6.91 -41.18
CA VAL A 158 -3.39 6.63 -42.31
C VAL A 158 -4.26 5.85 -43.26
N SER A 159 -4.65 6.52 -44.34
CA SER A 159 -5.24 5.90 -45.51
C SER A 159 -4.35 4.73 -45.94
N LYS A 160 -4.95 3.54 -46.06
CA LYS A 160 -4.31 2.37 -46.64
C LYS A 160 -3.85 2.70 -48.07
N SER A 161 -2.56 2.93 -48.29
CA SER A 161 -1.93 2.58 -49.57
C SER A 161 -1.53 1.10 -49.48
N LYS A 162 -2.16 0.29 -50.31
CA LYS A 162 -2.02 -1.18 -50.34
C LYS A 162 -0.69 -1.66 -50.95
N THR A 163 0.32 -0.80 -51.05
CA THR A 163 1.46 -1.02 -51.94
C THR A 163 2.74 -1.50 -51.23
N ASP A 164 2.88 -1.31 -49.91
CA ASP A 164 4.19 -1.51 -49.25
C ASP A 164 4.37 -2.86 -48.53
N ILE A 165 3.30 -3.66 -48.38
CA ILE A 165 3.41 -4.97 -47.70
C ILE A 165 4.02 -6.04 -48.63
N GLN A 166 3.79 -5.96 -49.94
CA GLN A 166 4.35 -6.91 -50.90
C GLN A 166 5.86 -6.71 -51.13
N ALA A 167 6.39 -5.49 -50.93
CA ALA A 167 7.82 -5.23 -51.03
C ALA A 167 8.61 -5.79 -49.84
N LEU A 168 8.03 -5.74 -48.63
CA LEU A 168 8.64 -6.27 -47.40
C LEU A 168 8.71 -7.80 -47.38
N ILE A 169 7.69 -8.50 -47.91
CA ILE A 169 7.69 -9.97 -47.98
C ILE A 169 8.75 -10.48 -48.97
N LYS A 170 9.06 -9.72 -50.04
CA LYS A 170 10.05 -10.15 -51.04
C LYS A 170 11.50 -10.05 -50.55
N GLN A 171 11.81 -9.11 -49.65
CA GLN A 171 13.16 -8.97 -49.09
C GLN A 171 13.50 -10.01 -48.02
N GLN A 172 12.51 -10.70 -47.44
CA GLN A 172 12.74 -11.64 -46.35
C GLN A 172 12.92 -13.09 -46.81
N ILE A 173 12.74 -13.38 -48.11
CA ILE A 173 12.93 -14.72 -48.68
C ILE A 173 14.34 -14.90 -49.29
N ASP A 174 15.05 -13.81 -49.65
CA ASP A 174 16.37 -13.90 -50.31
C ASP A 174 17.58 -14.04 -49.35
N ILE A 175 17.37 -14.22 -48.03
CA ILE A 175 18.48 -14.37 -47.05
C ILE A 175 18.62 -15.83 -46.53
N THR A 176 17.84 -16.77 -47.05
CA THR A 176 18.01 -18.19 -46.71
C THR A 176 17.82 -19.04 -47.95
N ILE A 177 18.91 -19.30 -48.67
CA ILE A 177 19.40 -20.60 -49.17
C ILE A 177 20.70 -20.28 -49.93
N ASP A 178 21.82 -20.24 -49.21
CA ASP A 178 23.13 -20.60 -49.75
C ASP A 178 23.41 -22.01 -49.23
N HIS A 179 23.29 -23.02 -50.11
CA HIS A 179 24.02 -24.29 -50.11
C HIS A 179 23.73 -25.06 -51.40
#